data_AF-A0A6M3M812-F1
#
_entry.id   AF-A0A6M3M812-F1
#
_cell.length_a   1.000
_cell.length_b   1.000
_cell.length_c   1.000
_cell.angle_alpha   90.00
_cell.angle_beta   90.00
_cell.angle_gamma   90.00
#
_symmetry.space_group_name_H-M   'P 1'
#
loop_
_entity.id
_entity.type
_entity.pdbx_description
1 polymer ?
#
loop_
_entity_poly.entity_id
_entity_poly.type
_entity_poly.pdbx_seq_one_letter_code
_entity_poly.pdbx_strand_id
1 'polypeptide(L)'
;MAKSNAELQKDKRAKEKALLDRIGAEKRTLIVSKALADALDVLGERHDFEEWQETVSTFLINLAGATAYESGQFANMSRPEIVVTEKQSRQLKEFARTGIES
;
A
#
# COMPACT_ATOMS: atom_id res chain seq x y z
N MET A 1 37.84 4.52 -9.07
CA MET A 1 37.01 3.54 -9.81
C MET A 1 35.56 3.82 -9.45
N ALA A 2 34.77 4.36 -10.38
CA ALA A 2 33.35 4.60 -10.13
C ALA A 2 32.64 3.25 -10.00
N LYS A 3 31.87 3.06 -8.92
CA LYS A 3 31.05 1.85 -8.76
C LYS A 3 30.02 1.78 -9.89
N SER A 4 29.81 0.57 -10.42
CA SER A 4 28.76 0.35 -11.42
C SER A 4 27.37 0.57 -10.80
N ASN A 5 26.39 0.89 -11.63
CA ASN A 5 25.01 1.10 -11.17
C ASN A 5 24.45 -0.13 -10.45
N ALA A 6 24.87 -1.34 -10.83
CA ALA A 6 24.51 -2.59 -10.18
C ALA A 6 25.07 -2.69 -8.75
N GLU A 7 26.31 -2.22 -8.53
CA GLU A 7 26.94 -2.19 -7.21
C GLU A 7 26.29 -1.15 -6.30
N LEU A 8 25.90 0.01 -6.84
CA LEU A 8 25.15 1.03 -6.09
C LEU A 8 23.78 0.52 -5.63
N GLN A 9 23.06 -0.20 -6.49
CA GLN A 9 21.77 -0.80 -6.14
C GLN A 9 21.91 -1.90 -5.08
N LYS A 10 22.97 -2.71 -5.17
CA LYS A 10 23.28 -3.74 -4.17
C LYS A 10 23.59 -3.12 -2.81
N ASP A 11 24.41 -2.08 -2.77
CA ASP A 11 24.72 -1.34 -1.55
C ASP A 11 23.47 -0.67 -0.95
N LYS A 12 22.58 -0.10 -1.78
CA LYS A 12 21.32 0.49 -1.32
C LYS A 12 20.44 -0.55 -0.63
N ARG A 13 20.23 -1.72 -1.25
CA ARG A 13 19.45 -2.83 -0.67
C ARG A 13 20.06 -3.36 0.63
N ALA A 14 21.38 -3.44 0.71
CA ALA A 14 22.07 -3.91 1.91
C ALA A 14 21.87 -2.95 3.11
N LYS A 15 21.95 -1.63 2.85
CA LYS A 15 21.71 -0.61 3.87
C LYS A 15 20.25 -0.59 4.35
N GLU A 16 19.31 -0.68 3.41
CA GLU A 16 17.88 -0.72 3.71
C GLU A 16 17.51 -1.96 4.55
N LYS A 17 18.05 -3.13 4.21
CA LYS A 17 17.86 -4.35 5.01
C LYS A 17 18.41 -4.21 6.43
N ALA A 18 19.62 -3.67 6.57
CA ALA A 18 20.24 -3.46 7.88
C ALA A 18 19.45 -2.45 8.75
N LEU A 19 18.84 -1.45 8.12
CA LEU A 19 17.97 -0.49 8.80
C LEU A 19 16.71 -1.19 9.32
N LEU A 20 16.02 -1.96 8.47
CA LEU A 20 14.81 -2.73 8.80
C LEU A 20 15.06 -3.73 9.94
N ASP A 21 16.17 -4.47 9.86
CA ASP A 21 16.58 -5.43 10.91
C ASP A 21 16.86 -4.70 12.24
N ARG A 22 17.45 -3.50 12.21
CA ARG A 22 17.77 -2.70 13.42
C ARG A 22 16.52 -2.15 14.11
N ILE A 23 15.50 -1.76 13.35
CA ILE A 23 14.26 -1.19 13.90
C ILE A 23 13.20 -2.27 14.19
N GLY A 24 13.51 -3.55 13.95
CA GLY A 24 12.57 -4.66 14.15
C GLY A 24 11.34 -4.57 13.24
N ALA A 25 11.45 -3.88 12.10
CA ALA A 25 10.37 -3.72 11.14
C ALA A 25 10.59 -4.65 9.95
N GLU A 26 9.56 -5.41 9.60
CA GLU A 26 9.50 -6.05 8.29
C GLU A 26 9.20 -5.00 7.23
N LYS A 27 9.69 -5.20 6.00
CA LYS A 27 9.27 -4.40 4.85
C LYS A 27 7.78 -4.65 4.62
N ARG A 28 6.95 -3.83 5.24
CA ARG A 28 5.49 -3.85 5.05
C ARG A 28 5.19 -3.14 3.75
N THR A 29 5.27 -3.89 2.66
CA THR A 29 4.65 -3.44 1.41
C THR A 29 3.16 -3.36 1.69
N LEU A 30 2.59 -2.15 1.67
CA LEU A 30 1.14 -1.99 1.70
C LEU A 30 0.58 -2.76 0.50
N ILE A 31 -0.17 -3.83 0.76
CA ILE A 31 -0.86 -4.57 -0.31
C ILE A 31 -2.06 -3.70 -0.72
N VAL A 32 -1.82 -2.82 -1.68
CA VAL A 32 -2.82 -1.93 -2.26
C VAL A 32 -2.83 -2.09 -3.78
N SER A 33 -3.87 -1.58 -4.43
CA SER A 33 -3.87 -1.51 -5.90
C SER A 33 -2.68 -0.68 -6.38
N LYS A 34 -2.14 -1.01 -7.55
CA LYS A 34 -1.03 -0.26 -8.15
C LYS A 34 -1.33 1.24 -8.25
N ALA A 35 -2.55 1.60 -8.63
CA ALA A 35 -2.96 3.00 -8.73
C ALA A 35 -2.87 3.74 -7.38
N LEU A 36 -3.22 3.08 -6.27
CA LEU A 36 -3.07 3.67 -4.94
C LEU A 36 -1.61 3.72 -4.50
N ALA A 37 -0.82 2.70 -4.80
CA ALA A 37 0.62 2.70 -4.55
C ALA A 37 1.31 3.87 -5.27
N ASP A 38 1.08 4.02 -6.58
CA ASP A 38 1.65 5.09 -7.39
C ASP A 38 1.22 6.48 -6.84
N ALA A 39 -0.02 6.63 -6.38
CA ALA A 39 -0.51 7.88 -5.78
C ALA A 39 0.14 8.20 -4.43
N LEU A 40 0.38 7.18 -3.59
CA LEU A 40 1.07 7.34 -2.31
C LEU A 40 2.56 7.66 -2.53
N ASP A 41 3.21 7.06 -3.51
CA ASP A 41 4.60 7.35 -3.86
C ASP A 41 4.76 8.81 -4.32
N VAL A 42 3.89 9.30 -5.22
CA VAL A 42 3.88 10.71 -5.66
C VAL A 42 3.63 11.66 -4.48
N LEU A 43 2.77 11.28 -3.53
CA LEU A 43 2.53 12.07 -2.32
C LEU A 43 3.78 12.10 -1.44
N GLY A 44 4.45 10.97 -1.26
CA GLY A 44 5.72 10.88 -0.53
C GLY A 44 6.79 11.76 -1.15
N GLU A 45 7.01 11.67 -2.47
CA GLU A 45 7.97 12.49 -3.20
C GLU A 45 7.68 13.99 -3.09
N ARG A 46 6.40 14.39 -3.16
CA ARG A 46 6.01 15.80 -3.05
C ARG A 46 6.35 16.41 -1.69
N HIS A 47 6.29 15.60 -0.63
CA HIS A 47 6.51 16.04 0.74
C HIS A 47 7.89 15.63 1.30
N ASP A 48 8.74 15.04 0.46
CA ASP A 48 10.07 14.53 0.82
C ASP A 48 10.02 13.54 2.01
N PHE A 49 8.99 12.70 2.04
CA PHE A 49 8.82 11.69 3.08
C PHE A 49 9.75 10.50 2.84
N GLU A 50 10.62 10.23 3.80
CA GLU A 50 11.50 9.06 3.78
C GLU A 50 10.77 7.79 4.28
N GLU A 51 9.76 7.96 5.14
CA GLU A 51 9.06 6.87 5.82
C GLU A 51 7.60 6.74 5.35
N TRP A 52 7.17 5.51 5.07
CA TRP A 52 5.82 5.24 4.54
C TRP A 52 4.71 5.61 5.53
N GLN A 53 4.99 5.59 6.83
CA GLN A 53 4.06 5.98 7.89
C GLN A 53 3.68 7.46 7.78
N GLU A 54 4.61 8.32 7.35
CA GLU A 54 4.39 9.77 7.18
C GLU A 54 3.46 10.02 5.98
N THR A 55 3.70 9.33 4.87
CA THR A 55 2.85 9.34 3.68
C THR A 55 1.42 8.88 4.00
N VAL A 56 1.28 7.75 4.69
CA VAL A 56 -0.04 7.20 5.07
C VAL A 56 -0.77 8.08 6.07
N SER A 57 -0.06 8.62 7.06
CA SER A 57 -0.66 9.53 8.05
C SER A 57 -1.15 10.82 7.39
N THR A 58 -0.35 11.38 6.47
CA THR A 58 -0.73 12.56 5.67
C THR A 58 -1.96 12.28 4.82
N PHE A 59 -2.03 11.12 4.16
CA PHE A 59 -3.21 10.70 3.41
C PHE A 59 -4.46 10.60 4.30
N LEU A 60 -4.36 9.94 5.47
CA LEU A 60 -5.48 9.78 6.40
C LEU A 60 -5.95 11.10 7.00
N ILE A 61 -5.02 12.01 7.34
CA ILE A 61 -5.35 13.34 7.86
C ILE A 61 -6.03 14.19 6.79
N ASN A 62 -5.52 14.18 5.56
CA ASN A 62 -6.15 14.89 4.45
C ASN A 62 -7.55 14.33 4.14
N LEU A 63 -7.72 13.01 4.23
CA LEU A 63 -9.02 12.36 4.08
C LEU A 63 -9.98 12.72 5.22
N ALA A 64 -9.49 12.78 6.46
CA ALA A 64 -10.28 13.12 7.64
C ALA A 64 -10.60 14.62 7.73
N GLY A 65 -9.72 15.48 7.20
CA GLY A 65 -9.89 16.93 7.12
C GLY A 65 -10.68 17.40 5.90
N ALA A 66 -10.88 16.53 4.90
CA ALA A 66 -11.72 16.82 3.76
C ALA A 66 -13.16 17.04 4.21
N THR A 67 -13.76 18.15 3.78
CA THR A 67 -15.17 18.44 4.09
C THR A 67 -16.09 17.37 3.47
N ALA A 68 -17.31 17.21 3.99
CA ALA A 68 -18.31 16.30 3.41
C ALA A 68 -18.57 16.58 1.90
N TYR A 69 -18.30 17.80 1.45
CA TYR A 69 -18.38 18.23 0.05
C TYR A 69 -17.22 17.69 -0.80
N GLU A 70 -15.98 17.78 -0.30
CA GLU A 70 -14.77 17.27 -0.98
C GLU A 70 -14.71 15.73 -0.94
N SER A 71 -15.09 15.12 0.17
CA SER A 71 -15.19 13.65 0.31
C SER A 71 -16.42 13.07 -0.42
N GLY A 72 -17.46 13.87 -0.65
CA GLY A 72 -18.68 13.47 -1.36
C GLY A 72 -18.45 13.07 -2.82
N GLN A 73 -17.40 13.60 -3.47
CA GLN A 73 -17.04 13.20 -4.85
C GLN A 73 -16.55 11.74 -4.91
N PHE A 74 -15.89 11.26 -3.86
CA PHE A 74 -15.47 9.86 -3.74
C PHE A 74 -16.60 8.95 -3.24
N ALA A 75 -17.57 9.48 -2.50
CA ALA A 75 -18.76 8.73 -2.05
C ALA A 75 -19.76 8.44 -3.19
N ASN A 76 -19.81 9.29 -4.22
CA ASN A 76 -20.68 9.17 -5.40
C ASN A 76 -20.01 8.45 -6.59
N MET A 77 -18.75 8.03 -6.47
CA MET A 77 -18.19 7.10 -7.46
C MET A 77 -19.02 5.81 -7.41
N SER A 78 -19.46 5.34 -8.59
CA SER A 78 -20.17 4.06 -8.69
C SER A 78 -19.33 2.99 -8.00
N ARG A 79 -19.80 2.50 -6.85
CA ARG A 79 -19.16 1.37 -6.20
C ARG A 79 -19.22 0.23 -7.20
N PRO A 80 -18.10 -0.42 -7.56
CA PRO A 80 -18.18 -1.65 -8.33
C PRO A 80 -19.12 -2.60 -7.57
N GLU A 81 -20.23 -2.95 -8.20
CA GLU A 81 -21.16 -3.93 -7.65
C GLU A 81 -20.42 -5.26 -7.63
N ILE A 82 -19.90 -5.64 -6.46
CA ILE A 82 -19.25 -6.93 -6.29
C ILE A 82 -20.35 -7.98 -6.24
N VAL A 83 -20.75 -8.45 -7.42
CA VAL A 83 -21.66 -9.58 -7.55
C VAL A 83 -20.87 -10.84 -7.25
N VAL A 84 -21.02 -11.38 -6.04
CA VAL A 84 -20.43 -12.67 -5.66
C VAL A 84 -21.10 -13.76 -6.46
N THR A 85 -20.34 -14.40 -7.35
CA THR A 85 -20.84 -15.55 -8.11
C THR A 85 -21.06 -16.74 -7.18
N GLU A 86 -21.94 -17.68 -7.55
CA GLU A 86 -22.18 -18.90 -6.77
C GLU A 86 -20.89 -19.69 -6.50
N LYS A 87 -19.97 -19.70 -7.47
CA LYS A 87 -18.64 -20.30 -7.33
C LYS A 87 -17.83 -19.63 -6.22
N GLN A 88 -17.75 -18.30 -6.22
CA GLN A 88 -17.04 -17.54 -5.17
C GLN A 88 -17.69 -17.72 -3.80
N SER A 89 -19.03 -17.79 -3.74
CA SER A 89 -19.75 -18.08 -2.50
C SER A 89 -19.36 -19.45 -1.92
N ARG A 90 -19.23 -20.48 -2.78
CA ARG A 90 -18.77 -21.82 -2.36
C ARG A 90 -17.32 -21.80 -1.87
N GLN A 91 -16.42 -21.13 -2.58
CA GLN A 91 -15.02 -21.01 -2.18
C GLN A 91 -14.86 -20.31 -0.83
N LEU A 92 -15.61 -19.23 -0.60
CA LEU A 92 -15.60 -18.51 0.68
C LEU A 92 -16.13 -19.38 1.84
N LYS A 93 -17.15 -20.21 1.58
CA LYS A 93 -17.67 -21.17 2.58
C LYS A 93 -16.68 -22.28 2.89
N GLU A 94 -15.99 -22.79 1.88
CA GLU A 94 -14.95 -23.81 2.07
C GLU A 94 -13.77 -23.23 2.83
N PHE A 95 -13.28 -22.05 2.45
CA PHE A 95 -12.22 -21.33 3.14
C PHE A 95 -12.57 -21.07 4.61
N ALA A 96 -13.80 -20.61 4.91
CA ALA A 96 -14.24 -20.40 6.28
C ALA A 96 -14.25 -21.70 7.12
N ARG A 97 -14.41 -22.87 6.48
CA ARG A 97 -14.43 -24.18 7.14
C ARG A 97 -13.04 -24.79 7.30
N THR A 98 -12.15 -24.60 6.33
CA THR A 98 -10.86 -25.32 6.26
C THR A 98 -9.66 -24.44 6.54
N GLY A 99 -9.79 -23.11 6.40
CA GLY A 99 -8.69 -22.16 6.42
C GLY A 99 -7.75 -22.27 5.21
N ILE A 100 -8.12 -23.02 4.18
CA ILE A 100 -7.30 -23.29 3.00
C ILE A 100 -8.01 -22.66 1.79
N GLU A 101 -7.31 -21.80 1.04
CA GLU A 101 -7.82 -21.28 -0.24
C GLU A 101 -7.84 -22.41 -1.28
N SER A 102 -9.01 -22.67 -1.89
CA SER A 102 -9.26 -23.71 -2.89
C SER A 102 -9.73 -23.17 -4.24
#